data_AF-A0A968U0V9-F1
#
_entry.id   AF-A0A968U0V9-F1
#
_cell.length_a   1.000
_cell.length_b   1.000
_cell.length_c   1.000
_cell.angle_alpha   90.00
_cell.angle_beta   90.00
_cell.angle_gamma   90.00
#
_symmetry.space_group_name_H-M   'P 1'
#
loop_
_entity.id
_entity.type
_entity.pdbx_description
1 polymer ?
#
loop_
_entity_poly.entity_id
_entity_poly.type
_entity_poly.pdbx_seq_one_letter_code
_entity_poly.pdbx_strand_id
1 'polypeptide(L)'
;MMDVLEHVSDDVGLLREYADRLAGDGRIFITVPAFMFVFSGHDLFLGHYRRYTSSSLERTLRMAGLSPVKIRYYFVSLFPAVAGSRMVKRLFVKNNLMEARSELKLYPKWLNHLLLTIHDLERVSCFPFNHAFGLSLFCLCKKSD
;
A
#
# COMPACT_ATOMS: atom_id res chain seq x y z
N MET A 1 2.02 2.74 11.96
CA MET A 1 2.51 1.51 11.32
C MET A 1 2.69 1.77 9.84
N MET A 2 3.90 1.62 9.30
CA MET A 2 4.19 1.93 7.90
C MET A 2 4.76 0.71 7.23
N ASP A 3 4.04 0.14 6.27
CA ASP A 3 4.47 -0.99 5.44
C ASP A 3 4.90 -2.20 6.31
N VAL A 4 4.03 -2.57 7.26
CA VAL A 4 4.22 -3.72 8.17
C VAL A 4 3.06 -4.70 8.07
N LEU A 5 1.83 -4.21 7.87
CA LEU A 5 0.61 -5.04 7.98
C LEU A 5 0.60 -6.16 6.94
N GLU A 6 1.11 -5.89 5.75
CA GLU A 6 1.25 -6.84 4.65
C GLU A 6 2.21 -7.99 4.94
N HIS A 7 3.08 -7.87 5.94
CA HIS A 7 4.00 -8.92 6.40
C HIS A 7 3.39 -9.80 7.50
N VAL A 8 2.17 -9.51 7.95
CA VAL A 8 1.52 -10.27 9.01
C VAL A 8 0.46 -11.19 8.41
N SER A 9 0.57 -12.48 8.71
CA SER A 9 -0.38 -13.49 8.22
C SER A 9 -1.77 -13.27 8.82
N ASP A 10 -1.85 -13.03 10.13
CA ASP A 10 -3.06 -12.61 10.86
C ASP A 10 -3.07 -11.09 11.11
N ASP A 11 -3.32 -10.33 10.04
CA ASP A 11 -3.40 -8.87 10.06
C ASP A 11 -4.56 -8.36 10.94
N VAL A 12 -5.68 -9.08 10.98
CA VAL A 12 -6.83 -8.75 11.84
C VAL A 12 -6.48 -8.92 13.31
N GLY A 13 -5.82 -10.02 13.70
CA GLY A 13 -5.37 -10.26 15.06
C GLY A 13 -4.44 -9.17 15.57
N LEU A 14 -3.44 -8.79 14.76
CA LEU A 14 -2.53 -7.69 15.08
C LEU A 14 -3.26 -6.36 15.28
N LEU A 15 -4.19 -6.02 14.38
CA LEU A 15 -4.94 -4.78 14.48
C LEU A 15 -5.87 -4.76 15.69
N ARG A 16 -6.46 -5.90 16.06
CA ARG A 16 -7.30 -6.03 17.27
C ARG A 16 -6.47 -5.76 18.53
N GLU A 17 -5.28 -6.35 18.60
CA GLU A 17 -4.32 -6.08 19.67
C GLU A 17 -3.94 -4.60 19.81
N TYR A 18 -3.91 -3.87 18.70
CA TYR A 18 -3.69 -2.42 18.72
C TYR A 18 -4.93 -1.66 19.15
N ALA A 19 -6.12 -2.06 18.67
CA ALA A 19 -7.39 -1.46 19.04
C ALA A 19 -7.68 -1.57 20.55
N ASP A 20 -7.31 -2.70 21.16
CA ASP A 20 -7.50 -2.96 22.59
C ASP A 20 -6.63 -2.06 23.47
N ARG A 21 -5.44 -1.69 22.99
CA ARG A 21 -4.48 -0.82 23.70
C ARG A 21 -4.61 0.66 23.34
N LEU A 22 -5.46 0.99 22.37
CA LEU A 22 -5.67 2.36 21.90
C LEU A 22 -6.46 3.15 22.95
N ALA A 23 -5.96 4.34 23.31
CA ALA A 23 -6.71 5.31 24.11
C ALA A 23 -8.01 5.71 23.40
N GLY A 24 -9.01 6.22 24.14
CA GLY A 24 -10.35 6.49 23.61
C GLY A 24 -10.40 7.44 22.40
N ASP A 25 -9.51 8.43 22.35
CA ASP A 25 -9.34 9.37 21.24
C ASP A 25 -8.13 9.04 20.34
N GLY A 26 -7.46 7.92 20.64
CA GLY A 26 -6.28 7.47 19.93
C GLY A 26 -6.58 7.14 18.47
N ARG A 27 -5.57 7.33 17.63
CA ARG A 27 -5.64 7.03 16.20
C ARG A 27 -4.47 6.18 15.78
N ILE A 28 -4.73 5.30 14.82
CA ILE A 28 -3.70 4.47 14.18
C ILE A 28 -3.52 4.98 12.76
N PHE A 29 -2.27 5.34 12.46
CA PHE A 29 -1.82 5.65 11.11
C PHE A 29 -1.26 4.38 10.47
N ILE A 30 -1.71 4.08 9.25
CA ILE A 30 -1.34 2.88 8.49
C ILE A 30 -0.96 3.29 7.06
N THR A 31 0.18 2.79 6.58
CA THR A 31 0.45 2.68 5.13
C THR A 31 0.61 1.22 4.75
N VAL A 32 0.10 0.87 3.57
CA VAL A 32 0.23 -0.46 2.98
C VAL A 32 0.35 -0.37 1.46
N PRO A 33 1.03 -1.33 0.80
CA PRO A 33 1.10 -1.39 -0.64
C PRO A 33 -0.28 -1.72 -1.24
N ALA A 34 -0.61 -1.05 -2.33
CA ALA A 34 -1.93 -1.12 -2.93
C ALA A 34 -2.02 -2.17 -4.05
N PHE A 35 -3.23 -2.71 -4.20
CA PHE A 35 -3.71 -3.58 -5.28
C PHE A 35 -2.98 -4.91 -5.46
N MET A 36 -3.68 -6.02 -5.21
CA MET A 36 -3.11 -7.35 -5.38
C MET A 36 -2.77 -7.71 -6.83
N PHE A 37 -3.49 -7.13 -7.80
CA PHE A 37 -3.20 -7.42 -9.21
C PHE A 37 -1.83 -6.88 -9.65
N VAL A 38 -1.19 -5.95 -8.93
CA VAL A 38 0.19 -5.56 -9.23
C VAL A 38 1.20 -6.36 -8.43
N PHE A 39 0.85 -7.27 -7.52
CA PHE A 39 1.83 -8.03 -6.72
C PHE A 39 2.92 -8.71 -7.60
N SER A 40 4.20 -8.57 -7.23
CA SER A 40 5.34 -9.08 -8.01
C SER A 40 6.36 -9.86 -7.17
N GLY A 41 7.40 -10.38 -7.83
CA GLY A 41 8.51 -11.07 -7.17
C GLY A 41 9.22 -10.22 -6.12
N HIS A 42 9.16 -8.88 -6.25
CA HIS A 42 9.65 -7.97 -5.22
C HIS A 42 8.86 -8.10 -3.91
N ASP A 43 7.54 -8.26 -3.99
CA ASP A 43 6.70 -8.45 -2.81
C ASP A 43 7.01 -9.78 -2.12
N LEU A 44 7.21 -10.85 -2.88
CA LEU A 44 7.66 -12.14 -2.33
C LEU A 44 9.03 -12.04 -1.66
N PHE A 45 9.97 -11.32 -2.29
CA PHE A 45 11.29 -11.09 -1.73
C PHE A 45 11.24 -10.33 -0.39
N LEU A 46 10.31 -9.38 -0.26
CA LEU A 46 10.07 -8.65 0.98
C LEU A 46 9.29 -9.49 2.01
N GLY A 47 8.71 -10.63 1.64
CA GLY A 47 7.89 -11.45 2.52
C GLY A 47 6.48 -10.92 2.71
N HIS A 48 5.94 -10.19 1.73
CA HIS A 48 4.55 -9.73 1.75
C HIS A 48 3.61 -10.91 1.54
N TYR A 49 2.55 -10.98 2.33
CA TYR A 49 1.43 -11.89 2.10
C TYR A 49 0.40 -11.31 1.13
N ARG A 50 0.24 -9.99 1.11
CA ARG A 50 -0.87 -9.34 0.39
C ARG A 50 -0.60 -7.87 0.07
N ARG A 51 -1.45 -7.32 -0.80
CA ARG A 51 -1.60 -5.88 -1.05
C ARG A 51 -3.07 -5.52 -0.92
N TYR A 52 -3.37 -4.29 -0.51
CA TYR A 52 -4.72 -3.89 -0.16
C TYR A 52 -5.38 -2.99 -1.22
N THR A 53 -6.67 -3.17 -1.43
CA THR A 53 -7.56 -2.09 -1.88
C THR A 53 -8.13 -1.35 -0.68
N SER A 54 -8.66 -0.14 -0.89
CA SER A 54 -9.39 0.62 0.13
C SER A 54 -10.50 -0.20 0.78
N SER A 55 -11.27 -0.93 -0.03
CA SER A 55 -12.34 -1.81 0.45
C SER A 55 -11.82 -2.99 1.26
N SER A 56 -10.71 -3.61 0.86
CA SER A 56 -10.13 -4.73 1.61
C SER A 56 -9.52 -4.28 2.94
N LEU A 57 -8.85 -3.12 2.96
CA LEU A 57 -8.28 -2.58 4.20
C LEU A 57 -9.39 -2.14 5.15
N GLU A 58 -10.42 -1.45 4.65
CA GLU A 58 -11.58 -1.08 5.46
C GLU A 58 -12.25 -2.30 6.09
N ARG A 59 -12.44 -3.39 5.33
CA ARG A 59 -12.97 -4.64 5.87
C ARG A 59 -12.08 -5.19 6.99
N THR A 60 -10.77 -5.22 6.78
CA THR A 60 -9.78 -5.72 7.75
C THR A 60 -9.82 -4.90 9.04
N LEU A 61 -9.88 -3.57 8.93
CA LEU A 61 -10.00 -2.65 10.07
C LEU A 61 -11.30 -2.89 10.85
N ARG A 62 -12.43 -3.00 10.16
CA ARG A 62 -13.73 -3.21 10.81
C ARG A 62 -13.79 -4.55 11.57
N MET A 63 -13.21 -5.62 11.01
CA MET A 63 -13.10 -6.92 11.70
C MET A 63 -12.20 -6.86 12.96
N ALA A 64 -11.29 -5.89 13.01
CA ALA A 64 -10.41 -5.64 14.15
C ALA A 64 -11.00 -4.65 15.18
N GLY A 65 -12.25 -4.20 15.02
CA GLY A 65 -12.86 -3.21 15.91
C GLY A 65 -12.35 -1.78 15.70
N LEU A 66 -11.87 -1.48 14.49
CA LEU A 66 -11.41 -0.15 14.08
C LEU A 66 -12.35 0.44 13.02
N SER A 67 -12.58 1.74 13.12
CA SER A 67 -13.33 2.52 12.15
C SER A 67 -12.39 3.42 11.34
N PRO A 68 -12.34 3.31 9.99
CA PRO A 68 -11.53 4.20 9.18
C PRO A 68 -12.09 5.63 9.22
N VAL A 69 -11.23 6.60 9.50
CA VAL A 69 -11.52 8.04 9.48
C VAL A 69 -11.16 8.63 8.12
N LYS A 70 -10.04 8.19 7.55
CA LYS A 70 -9.55 8.67 6.26
C LYS A 70 -8.80 7.56 5.54
N ILE A 71 -9.11 7.35 4.26
CA ILE A 71 -8.37 6.45 3.36
C ILE A 71 -8.05 7.22 2.08
N ARG A 72 -6.80 7.17 1.63
CA ARG A 72 -6.31 7.84 0.41
C ARG A 72 -5.26 7.00 -0.30
N TYR A 73 -5.17 7.13 -1.61
CA TYR A 73 -4.08 6.54 -2.38
C TYR A 73 -3.02 7.60 -2.72
N TYR A 74 -1.76 7.18 -2.77
CA TYR A 74 -0.61 8.00 -3.17
C TYR A 74 0.30 7.26 -4.15
N PHE A 75 1.24 7.98 -4.77
CA PHE A 75 2.01 7.56 -5.95
C PHE A 75 1.13 7.28 -7.17
N VAL A 76 0.39 8.30 -7.60
CA VAL A 76 -0.62 8.18 -8.66
C VAL A 76 0.01 8.19 -10.03
N SER A 77 0.97 9.08 -10.31
CA SER A 77 1.65 9.15 -11.63
C SER A 77 2.45 7.89 -11.92
N LEU A 78 3.01 7.27 -10.88
CA LEU A 78 3.81 6.05 -11.01
C LEU A 78 2.94 4.81 -11.19
N PHE A 79 1.67 4.86 -10.80
CA PHE A 79 0.77 3.72 -10.83
C PHE A 79 0.61 3.13 -12.25
N PRO A 80 0.29 3.91 -13.31
CA PRO A 80 0.18 3.37 -14.67
C PRO A 80 1.47 2.71 -15.17
N ALA A 81 2.64 3.30 -14.89
CA ALA A 81 3.92 2.77 -15.34
C ALA A 81 4.24 1.40 -14.67
N VAL A 82 4.03 1.31 -13.36
CA VAL A 82 4.24 0.07 -12.62
C VAL A 82 3.17 -0.97 -12.97
N ALA A 83 1.90 -0.61 -13.01
CA ALA A 83 0.82 -1.53 -13.36
C ALA A 83 0.99 -2.09 -14.78
N GLY A 84 1.30 -1.21 -15.75
CA GLY A 84 1.55 -1.60 -17.14
C GLY A 84 2.75 -2.54 -17.27
N SER A 85 3.90 -2.19 -16.67
CA SER A 85 5.09 -3.05 -16.73
C SER A 85 4.86 -4.43 -16.09
N ARG A 86 4.12 -4.49 -14.98
CA ARG A 86 3.80 -5.76 -14.30
C ARG A 86 2.78 -6.59 -15.08
N MET A 87 1.79 -5.96 -15.71
CA MET A 87 0.82 -6.65 -16.56
C MET A 87 1.47 -7.22 -17.83
N VAL A 88 2.34 -6.44 -18.48
CA VAL A 88 3.14 -6.90 -19.62
C VAL A 88 4.02 -8.09 -19.23
N LYS A 89 4.79 -7.98 -18.13
CA LYS A 89 5.61 -9.11 -17.64
C LYS A 89 4.79 -10.39 -17.45
N ARG A 90 3.57 -10.30 -16.89
CA ARG A 90 2.69 -11.45 -16.70
C ARG A 90 2.20 -12.09 -18.01
N LEU A 91 2.01 -11.31 -19.07
CA LEU A 91 1.60 -11.83 -20.37
C LEU A 91 2.74 -12.55 -21.11
N PHE A 92 3.99 -12.13 -20.90
CA PHE A 92 5.16 -12.68 -21.59
C PHE A 92 5.87 -13.81 -20.82
N VAL A 93 5.72 -13.89 -19.50
CA VAL A 93 6.34 -14.94 -18.67
C VAL A 93 5.44 -16.17 -18.64
N LYS A 94 5.76 -17.16 -19.48
CA LYS A 94 4.98 -18.40 -19.70
C LYS A 94 5.04 -19.43 -18.55
N ASN A 95 6.01 -19.28 -17.64
CA ASN A 95 6.18 -20.14 -16.47
C ASN A 95 5.85 -19.33 -15.21
N ASN A 96 4.71 -19.63 -14.58
CA ASN A 96 4.08 -18.94 -13.44
C ASN A 96 4.91 -18.83 -12.13
N LEU A 97 6.22 -19.02 -12.16
CA LEU A 97 7.08 -18.86 -11.00
C LEU A 97 7.47 -17.39 -10.88
N MET A 98 6.76 -16.65 -10.03
CA MET A 98 7.21 -15.34 -9.56
C MET A 98 8.48 -15.55 -8.71
N GLU A 99 9.65 -15.28 -9.28
CA GLU A 99 10.91 -15.34 -8.56
C GLU A 99 10.98 -14.24 -7.49
N ALA A 100 11.30 -14.64 -6.26
CA ALA A 100 11.53 -13.70 -5.16
C ALA A 100 12.84 -12.94 -5.40
N ARG A 101 12.76 -11.75 -6.02
CA ARG A 101 13.92 -10.89 -6.30
C ARG A 101 13.61 -9.43 -6.02
N SER A 102 14.57 -8.73 -5.43
CA SER A 102 14.52 -7.27 -5.32
C SER A 102 14.55 -6.59 -6.68
N GLU A 103 13.57 -5.72 -6.95
CA GLU A 103 13.53 -4.87 -8.14
C GLU A 103 14.17 -3.48 -7.89
N LEU A 104 14.81 -3.28 -6.73
CA LEU A 104 15.46 -2.02 -6.39
C LEU A 104 16.64 -1.74 -7.33
N LYS A 105 16.63 -0.57 -7.96
CA LYS A 105 17.69 -0.10 -8.86
C LYS A 105 18.10 1.30 -8.48
N LEU A 106 19.39 1.59 -8.62
CA LEU A 106 19.89 2.94 -8.54
C LEU A 106 19.55 3.67 -9.85
N TYR A 107 18.84 4.79 -9.73
CA TYR A 107 18.50 5.64 -10.85
C TYR A 107 19.42 6.87 -10.90
N PRO A 108 19.66 7.45 -12.10
CA PRO A 108 20.40 8.69 -12.23
C PRO A 108 19.79 9.81 -11.39
N LYS A 109 20.64 10.70 -10.85
CA LYS A 109 20.22 11.79 -9.95
C LYS A 109 19.15 12.69 -10.55
N TRP A 110 19.22 13.00 -11.85
CA TRP A 110 18.25 13.84 -12.54
C TRP A 110 16.85 13.20 -12.56
N LEU A 111 16.78 11.88 -12.79
CA LEU A 111 15.52 11.15 -12.84
C LEU A 111 14.92 11.08 -11.44
N ASN A 112 15.74 10.79 -10.43
CA ASN A 112 15.29 10.82 -9.04
C ASN A 112 14.75 12.20 -8.66
N HIS A 113 15.41 13.29 -9.08
CA HIS A 113 14.93 14.64 -8.83
C HIS A 113 13.57 14.89 -9.50
N LEU A 114 13.42 14.51 -10.78
CA LEU A 114 12.15 14.62 -11.50
C LEU A 114 11.03 13.84 -10.80
N LEU A 115 11.30 12.59 -10.39
CA LEU A 115 10.33 11.75 -9.69
C LEU A 115 9.92 12.36 -8.34
N LEU A 116 10.87 12.95 -7.61
CA LEU A 116 10.58 13.67 -6.36
C LEU A 116 9.73 14.92 -6.60
N THR A 117 10.03 15.71 -7.64
CA THR A 117 9.22 16.89 -8.00
C THR A 117 7.79 16.49 -8.34
N ILE A 118 7.61 15.43 -9.14
CA ILE A 118 6.27 14.90 -9.47
C ILE A 118 5.54 14.46 -8.20
N HIS A 119 6.22 13.72 -7.32
CA HIS A 119 5.66 13.28 -6.04
C HIS A 119 5.25 14.46 -5.14
N ASP A 120 6.06 15.52 -5.06
CA ASP A 120 5.71 16.71 -4.27
C ASP A 120 4.51 17.46 -4.83
N LEU A 121 4.38 17.54 -6.16
CA LEU A 121 3.20 18.09 -6.80
C LEU A 121 1.97 17.23 -6.50
N GLU A 122 2.06 15.91 -6.61
CA GLU A 122 0.96 14.98 -6.26
C GLU A 122 0.52 15.13 -4.80
N ARG A 123 1.47 15.28 -3.88
CA ARG A 123 1.21 15.41 -2.45
C ARG A 123 0.34 16.63 -2.14
N VAL A 124 0.53 17.74 -2.85
CA VAL A 124 -0.24 18.97 -2.64
C VAL A 124 -1.55 18.95 -3.42
N SER A 125 -1.54 18.45 -4.66
CA SER A 125 -2.68 18.56 -5.59
C SER A 125 -3.65 17.37 -5.53
N CYS A 126 -3.13 16.14 -5.59
CA CYS A 126 -3.95 14.93 -5.78
C CYS A 126 -4.25 14.22 -4.45
N PHE A 127 -3.23 14.09 -3.58
CA PHE A 127 -3.33 13.30 -2.36
C PHE A 127 -4.52 13.65 -1.44
N PRO A 128 -4.86 14.94 -1.20
CA PRO A 128 -5.98 15.28 -0.31
C PRO A 128 -7.34 14.73 -0.78
N PHE A 129 -7.48 14.51 -2.09
CA PHE A 129 -8.76 14.16 -2.74
C PHE A 129 -8.77 12.76 -3.35
N ASN A 130 -7.63 12.09 -3.48
CA ASN A 130 -7.54 10.84 -4.23
C ASN A 130 -8.02 9.61 -3.43
N HIS A 131 -9.15 9.06 -3.88
CA HIS A 131 -9.77 7.84 -3.36
C HIS A 131 -9.75 6.66 -4.34
N ALA A 132 -9.22 6.84 -5.55
CA ALA A 132 -9.43 5.90 -6.64
C ALA A 132 -8.29 4.89 -6.79
N PHE A 133 -7.05 5.37 -6.96
CA PHE A 133 -5.91 4.49 -7.25
C PHE A 133 -4.55 5.14 -6.93
N GLY A 134 -3.52 4.30 -6.83
CA GLY A 134 -2.14 4.65 -6.49
C GLY A 134 -1.36 3.39 -6.13
N LEU A 135 -0.04 3.49 -5.93
CA LEU A 135 0.77 2.31 -5.58
C LEU A 135 0.74 1.96 -4.09
N SER A 136 0.36 2.91 -3.26
CA SER A 136 0.26 2.74 -1.81
C SER A 136 -0.98 3.43 -1.28
N LEU A 137 -1.41 2.95 -0.11
CA LEU A 137 -2.65 3.36 0.52
C LEU A 137 -2.36 3.87 1.92
N PHE A 138 -2.80 5.09 2.19
CA PHE A 138 -2.78 5.75 3.48
C PHE A 138 -4.10 5.50 4.18
N CYS A 139 -4.07 5.18 5.47
CA CYS A 139 -5.23 5.12 6.32
C CYS A 139 -4.98 5.75 7.69
N LEU A 140 -5.95 6.52 8.15
CA LEU A 140 -6.11 6.92 9.54
C LEU A 140 -7.38 6.27 10.07
N CYS A 141 -7.28 5.50 11.15
CA CYS A 141 -8.42 4.86 11.79
C CYS A 141 -8.43 5.13 13.30
N LYS A 142 -9.59 4.96 13.92
CA LYS A 142 -9.83 5.07 15.36
C LYS A 142 -10.49 3.79 15.88
N LYS A 143 -10.55 3.61 17.19
CA LYS A 143 -11.37 2.58 17.82
C LYS A 143 -12.83 2.77 17.38
N SER A 144 -13.52 1.67 17.04
CA SER A 144 -14.96 1.72 16.84
C SER A 144 -15.65 2.05 18.16
N ASP A 145 -16.71 2.85 18.07
CA ASP A 145 -17.52 3.24 19.22
C ASP A 145 -18.37 2.05 19.72
#